data_AF-A0A511NDR6-F1
#
_entry.id   AF-A0A511NDR6-F1
#
_cell.length_a   1.000
_cell.length_b   1.000
_cell.length_c   1.000
_cell.angle_alpha   90.00
_cell.angle_beta   90.00
_cell.angle_gamma   90.00
#
_symmetry.space_group_name_H-M   'P 1'
#
loop_
_entity.id
_entity.type
_entity.pdbx_description
1 polymer ?
#
loop_
_entity_poly.entity_id
_entity_poly.type
_entity_poly.pdbx_seq_one_letter_code
_entity_poly.pdbx_strand_id
1 'polypeptide(L)'
;MQFDPTFNYGDTDLTNDDNLIRWKFGELIKNLVTLSSQAERQTEIIGIGATCDEMAIDFDTYFTLEYHEYLKSGLLTSSQVEKLKELDRYFEKRSGDKSPDFWDDFLLETSSEWQDVRQMAKAILETLNMQDFTIEFYRTEKYEKTNKGKRLIMQTTKTRLIKT
;
A
#
# COMPACT_ATOMS: atom_id res chain seq x y z
N MET A 1 -14.45 13.39 -14.82
CA MET A 1 -13.07 13.16 -15.31
C MET A 1 -12.74 11.68 -15.09
N GLN A 2 -12.10 11.02 -16.04
CA GLN A 2 -11.62 9.64 -15.83
C GLN A 2 -10.49 9.68 -14.80
N PHE A 3 -10.42 8.68 -13.91
CA PHE A 3 -9.32 8.59 -12.94
C PHE A 3 -8.00 8.36 -13.65
N ASP A 4 -6.98 9.14 -13.30
CA ASP A 4 -5.59 8.98 -13.77
C ASP A 4 -4.70 8.62 -12.57
N PRO A 5 -4.19 7.38 -12.48
CA PRO A 5 -3.37 6.94 -11.35
C PRO A 5 -2.02 7.69 -11.23
N THR A 6 -1.56 8.36 -12.29
CA THR A 6 -0.31 9.14 -12.26
C THR A 6 -0.50 10.59 -11.86
N PHE A 7 -1.75 11.07 -11.83
CA PHE A 7 -2.06 12.43 -11.41
C PHE A 7 -1.99 12.55 -9.88
N ASN A 8 -1.32 13.59 -9.39
CA ASN A 8 -1.20 13.83 -7.96
C ASN A 8 -2.45 14.56 -7.43
N TYR A 9 -3.49 13.80 -7.10
CA TYR A 9 -4.70 14.35 -6.47
C TYR A 9 -4.42 15.01 -5.10
N GLY A 10 -3.30 14.68 -4.44
CA GLY A 10 -2.88 15.33 -3.19
C GLY A 10 -2.53 16.82 -3.33
N ASP A 11 -2.25 17.29 -4.55
CA ASP A 11 -2.00 18.71 -4.84
C ASP A 11 -3.29 19.50 -5.13
N THR A 12 -4.44 18.81 -5.14
CA THR A 12 -5.76 19.44 -5.34
C THR A 12 -6.42 19.81 -4.02
N ASP A 13 -7.59 20.47 -4.08
CA ASP A 13 -8.38 20.75 -2.89
C ASP A 13 -9.03 19.47 -2.34
N LEU A 14 -8.45 18.92 -1.28
CA LEU A 14 -8.93 17.72 -0.59
C LEU A 14 -10.16 17.96 0.30
N THR A 15 -10.66 19.20 0.40
CA THR A 15 -11.99 19.45 0.98
C THR A 15 -13.12 19.11 0.00
N ASN A 16 -12.78 18.88 -1.27
CA ASN A 16 -13.68 18.32 -2.27
C ASN A 16 -13.68 16.79 -2.18
N ASP A 17 -14.85 16.19 -1.96
CA ASP A 17 -14.99 14.74 -1.78
C ASP A 17 -14.47 13.93 -2.98
N ASP A 18 -14.70 14.37 -4.22
CA ASP A 18 -14.24 13.63 -5.42
C ASP A 18 -12.71 13.61 -5.50
N ASN A 19 -12.06 14.73 -5.20
CA ASN A 19 -10.60 14.81 -5.14
C ASN A 19 -10.03 13.92 -4.02
N LEU A 20 -10.64 13.97 -2.84
CA LEU A 20 -10.24 13.18 -1.69
C LEU A 20 -10.36 11.68 -1.98
N ILE A 21 -11.49 11.24 -2.54
CA ILE A 21 -11.74 9.84 -2.89
C ILE A 21 -10.72 9.37 -3.94
N ARG A 22 -10.43 10.17 -4.97
CA ARG A 22 -9.43 9.84 -5.99
C ARG A 22 -8.02 9.77 -5.42
N TRP A 23 -7.67 10.67 -4.50
CA TRP A 23 -6.39 10.62 -3.81
C TRP A 23 -6.26 9.32 -2.99
N LYS A 24 -7.24 8.99 -2.15
CA LYS A 24 -7.24 7.75 -1.36
C LYS A 24 -7.19 6.50 -2.25
N PHE A 25 -7.92 6.51 -3.36
CA PHE A 25 -7.85 5.41 -4.33
C PHE A 25 -6.46 5.29 -4.95
N GLY A 26 -5.79 6.41 -5.27
CA GLY A 26 -4.40 6.42 -5.70
C GLY A 26 -3.44 5.82 -4.66
N GLU A 27 -3.65 6.10 -3.38
CA GLU A 27 -2.87 5.47 -2.29
C GLU A 27 -3.14 3.98 -2.16
N LEU A 28 -4.39 3.52 -2.34
CA LEU A 28 -4.71 2.09 -2.42
C LEU A 28 -3.95 1.40 -3.57
N ILE A 29 -3.90 2.00 -4.76
CA ILE A 29 -3.15 1.44 -5.89
C ILE A 29 -1.65 1.36 -5.56
N LYS A 30 -1.07 2.39 -4.94
CA LYS A 30 0.32 2.33 -4.48
C LYS A 30 0.53 1.19 -3.49
N ASN A 31 -0.32 1.08 -2.48
CA ASN A 31 -0.22 -0.01 -1.51
C ASN A 31 -0.29 -1.39 -2.18
N LEU A 32 -1.20 -1.61 -3.12
CA LEU A 32 -1.27 -2.87 -3.91
C LEU A 32 0.00 -3.12 -4.73
N VAL A 33 0.57 -2.09 -5.36
CA VAL A 33 1.84 -2.20 -6.09
C VAL A 33 2.97 -2.60 -5.14
N THR A 34 3.06 -1.97 -3.96
CA THR A 34 4.00 -2.38 -2.90
C THR A 34 3.76 -3.83 -2.48
N LEU A 35 2.53 -4.20 -2.13
CA LEU A 35 2.15 -5.55 -1.73
C LEU A 35 2.49 -6.60 -2.77
N SER A 36 2.39 -6.28 -4.06
CA SER A 36 2.73 -7.20 -5.16
C SER A 36 4.23 -7.31 -5.46
N SER A 37 5.04 -6.39 -4.93
CA SER A 37 6.49 -6.31 -5.15
C SER A 37 7.26 -7.36 -4.35
N GLN A 38 8.51 -7.63 -4.72
CA GLN A 38 9.40 -8.52 -3.96
C GLN A 38 9.79 -7.90 -2.60
N ALA A 39 10.25 -8.73 -1.65
CA ALA A 39 10.53 -8.34 -0.27
C ALA A 39 11.46 -7.14 -0.16
N GLU A 40 12.59 -7.19 -0.86
CA GLU A 40 13.57 -6.10 -0.91
C GLU A 40 12.89 -4.80 -1.33
N ARG A 41 12.06 -4.85 -2.37
CA ARG A 41 11.35 -3.67 -2.88
C ARG A 41 10.27 -3.17 -1.92
N GLN A 42 9.57 -4.06 -1.23
CA GLN A 42 8.60 -3.71 -0.19
C GLN A 42 9.29 -2.91 0.92
N THR A 43 10.38 -3.45 1.47
CA THR A 43 11.17 -2.78 2.51
C THR A 43 11.80 -1.48 2.01
N GLU A 44 12.26 -1.43 0.76
CA GLU A 44 12.76 -0.19 0.15
C GLU A 44 11.71 0.92 0.13
N ILE A 45 10.47 0.61 -0.26
CA ILE A 45 9.37 1.59 -0.39
C ILE A 45 8.91 2.07 0.98
N ILE A 46 8.67 1.16 1.92
CA ILE A 46 8.25 1.50 3.29
C ILE A 46 9.38 2.25 4.02
N GLY A 47 10.61 1.77 3.89
CA GLY A 47 11.77 2.29 4.60
C GLY A 47 11.80 1.76 6.02
N ILE A 48 12.05 2.65 6.98
CA ILE A 48 12.15 2.26 8.39
C ILE A 48 10.75 2.11 9.00
N GLY A 49 10.42 0.91 9.43
CA GLY A 49 9.16 0.53 10.05
C GLY A 49 9.03 -1.00 10.10
N ALA A 50 7.92 -1.49 10.65
CA ALA A 50 7.53 -2.89 10.55
C ALA A 50 6.84 -3.08 9.19
N THR A 51 7.60 -3.48 8.18
CA THR A 51 7.19 -3.52 6.77
C THR A 51 5.89 -4.30 6.58
N CYS A 52 5.80 -5.48 7.21
CA CYS A 52 4.61 -6.34 7.18
C CYS A 52 3.37 -5.62 7.71
N ASP A 53 3.48 -5.02 8.90
CA ASP A 53 2.38 -4.28 9.55
C ASP A 53 1.98 -3.03 8.77
N GLU A 54 2.94 -2.19 8.37
CA GLU A 54 2.69 -0.93 7.66
C GLU A 54 1.92 -1.20 6.36
N MET A 55 2.31 -2.22 5.58
CA MET A 55 1.59 -2.57 4.36
C MET A 55 0.14 -3.01 4.61
N ALA A 56 -0.12 -3.76 5.69
CA ALA A 56 -1.48 -4.21 6.04
C ALA A 56 -2.34 -3.07 6.61
N ILE A 57 -1.75 -2.18 7.43
CA ILE A 57 -2.41 -1.00 7.99
C ILE A 57 -2.80 -0.01 6.88
N ASP A 58 -1.88 0.25 5.94
CA ASP A 58 -2.17 1.08 4.77
C ASP A 58 -3.31 0.47 3.94
N PHE A 59 -3.31 -0.85 3.74
CA PHE A 59 -4.37 -1.54 3.04
C PHE A 59 -5.73 -1.33 3.73
N ASP A 60 -5.83 -1.56 5.04
CA ASP A 60 -7.05 -1.34 5.82
C ASP A 60 -7.52 0.12 5.73
N THR A 61 -6.58 1.05 5.89
CA THR A 61 -6.83 2.50 5.84
C THR A 61 -7.42 2.93 4.50
N TYR A 62 -6.84 2.46 3.39
CA TYR A 62 -7.23 2.92 2.06
C TYR A 62 -8.29 2.05 1.39
N PHE A 63 -8.54 0.81 1.82
CA PHE A 63 -9.60 -0.04 1.29
C PHE A 63 -10.77 -0.21 2.25
N THR A 64 -10.55 -0.84 3.41
CA THR A 64 -11.61 -1.33 4.30
C THR A 64 -12.51 -0.20 4.78
N LEU A 65 -11.92 0.97 5.07
CA LEU A 65 -12.66 2.14 5.53
C LEU A 65 -13.37 2.91 4.39
N GLU A 66 -13.00 2.70 3.13
CA GLU A 66 -13.33 3.60 2.01
C GLU A 66 -14.10 2.95 0.85
N TYR A 67 -14.15 1.61 0.78
CA TYR A 67 -14.61 0.89 -0.42
C TYR A 67 -16.04 1.24 -0.87
N HIS A 68 -16.93 1.65 0.04
CA HIS A 68 -18.27 2.10 -0.29
C HIS A 68 -18.26 3.35 -1.18
N GLU A 69 -17.35 4.30 -0.92
CA GLU A 69 -17.22 5.51 -1.73
C GLU A 69 -16.57 5.20 -3.09
N TYR A 70 -15.67 4.21 -3.17
CA TYR A 70 -15.12 3.74 -4.46
C TYR A 70 -16.20 3.10 -5.36
N LEU A 71 -17.12 2.32 -4.78
CA LEU A 71 -18.27 1.77 -5.51
C LEU A 71 -19.19 2.88 -6.01
N LYS A 72 -19.53 3.83 -5.13
CA LYS A 72 -20.44 4.94 -5.44
C LYS A 72 -19.88 5.89 -6.50
N SER A 73 -18.57 6.13 -6.48
CA SER A 73 -17.86 6.94 -7.48
C SER A 73 -17.54 6.19 -8.78
N GLY A 74 -17.80 4.88 -8.83
CA GLY A 74 -17.52 4.03 -9.99
C GLY A 74 -16.02 3.75 -10.21
N LEU A 75 -15.18 4.01 -9.22
CA LEU A 75 -13.74 3.66 -9.25
C LEU A 75 -13.51 2.15 -9.11
N LEU A 76 -14.42 1.47 -8.40
CA LEU A 76 -14.46 0.02 -8.29
C LEU A 76 -15.81 -0.53 -8.74
N THR A 77 -15.77 -1.74 -9.31
CA THR A 77 -16.94 -2.59 -9.51
C THR A 77 -17.13 -3.51 -8.30
N SER A 78 -18.35 -4.06 -8.13
CA SER A 78 -18.61 -5.05 -7.08
C SER A 78 -17.66 -6.26 -7.15
N SER A 79 -17.31 -6.70 -8.35
CA SER A 79 -16.38 -7.84 -8.53
C SER A 79 -14.96 -7.52 -8.06
N GLN A 80 -14.47 -6.30 -8.30
CA GLN A 80 -13.14 -5.87 -7.83
C GLN A 80 -13.13 -5.69 -6.31
N VAL A 81 -14.22 -5.17 -5.72
CA VAL A 81 -14.36 -5.10 -4.26
C VAL A 81 -14.31 -6.47 -3.62
N GLU A 82 -14.97 -7.49 -4.18
CA GLU A 82 -14.91 -8.83 -3.60
C GLU A 82 -13.49 -9.42 -3.62
N LYS A 83 -12.68 -9.12 -4.64
CA LYS A 83 -11.26 -9.50 -4.69
C LYS A 83 -10.44 -8.81 -3.60
N LEU A 84 -10.67 -7.52 -3.35
CA LEU A 84 -10.03 -6.79 -2.27
C LEU A 84 -10.46 -7.33 -0.89
N LYS A 85 -11.74 -7.68 -0.71
CA LYS A 85 -12.22 -8.34 0.53
C LYS A 85 -11.62 -9.73 0.73
N GLU A 86 -11.27 -10.46 -0.33
CA GLU A 86 -10.56 -11.73 -0.20
C GLU A 86 -9.19 -11.52 0.45
N LEU A 87 -8.46 -10.47 0.04
CA LEU A 87 -7.18 -10.08 0.64
C LEU A 87 -7.34 -9.57 2.08
N ASP A 88 -8.33 -8.72 2.34
CA ASP A 88 -8.67 -8.24 3.69
C ASP A 88 -8.92 -9.40 4.67
N ARG A 89 -9.76 -10.36 4.28
CA ARG A 89 -10.01 -11.58 5.06
C ARG A 89 -8.75 -12.45 5.23
N TYR A 90 -7.78 -12.36 4.33
CA TYR A 90 -6.51 -13.07 4.43
C TYR A 90 -5.65 -12.47 5.55
N PHE A 91 -5.61 -11.13 5.68
CA PHE A 91 -4.97 -10.45 6.79
C PHE A 91 -5.69 -10.71 8.13
N GLU A 92 -7.01 -10.56 8.19
CA GLU A 92 -7.79 -10.75 9.44
C GLU A 92 -7.62 -12.14 10.09
N LYS A 93 -7.44 -13.18 9.26
CA LYS A 93 -7.19 -14.54 9.73
C LYS A 93 -5.86 -14.69 10.48
N ARG A 94 -4.94 -13.75 10.28
CA ARG A 94 -3.56 -13.73 10.80
C ARG A 94 -3.33 -12.64 11.84
N SER A 95 -4.23 -11.67 11.94
CA SER A 95 -4.14 -10.57 12.91
C SER A 95 -4.20 -11.05 14.37
N GLY A 96 -3.61 -10.26 15.26
CA GLY A 96 -3.44 -10.58 16.68
C GLY A 96 -2.43 -11.72 16.87
N ASP A 97 -2.61 -12.52 17.91
CA ASP A 97 -1.66 -13.58 18.27
C ASP A 97 -1.82 -14.86 17.42
N LYS A 98 -2.60 -14.82 16.33
CA LYS A 98 -2.93 -16.01 15.53
C LYS A 98 -1.75 -16.50 14.68
N SER A 99 -0.90 -15.57 14.21
CA SER A 99 0.19 -15.86 13.29
C SER A 99 1.34 -14.86 13.48
N PRO A 100 2.07 -14.92 14.60
CA PRO A 100 3.14 -13.95 14.89
C PRO A 100 4.23 -13.92 13.80
N ASP A 101 4.61 -15.08 13.28
CA ASP A 101 5.62 -15.23 12.21
C ASP A 101 5.19 -14.54 10.89
N PHE A 102 3.89 -14.38 10.66
CA PHE A 102 3.40 -13.66 9.49
C PHE A 102 3.75 -12.17 9.54
N TRP A 103 3.83 -11.59 10.74
CA TRP A 103 4.14 -10.18 10.96
C TRP A 103 5.64 -9.93 11.16
N ASP A 104 6.47 -10.97 11.12
CA ASP A 104 7.92 -10.83 11.25
C ASP A 104 8.57 -10.44 9.92
N ASP A 105 9.08 -9.21 9.86
CA ASP A 105 9.84 -8.68 8.72
C ASP A 105 11.04 -9.56 8.32
N PHE A 106 11.66 -10.29 9.26
CA PHE A 106 12.76 -11.20 8.96
C PHE A 106 12.33 -12.40 8.12
N LEU A 107 11.03 -12.72 8.11
CA LEU A 107 10.46 -13.82 7.35
C LEU A 107 9.79 -13.37 6.04
N LEU A 108 9.69 -12.05 5.79
CA LEU A 108 9.01 -11.46 4.63
C LEU A 108 9.51 -11.98 3.27
N GLU A 109 10.81 -12.28 3.17
CA GLU A 109 11.40 -12.80 1.93
C GLU A 109 11.02 -14.27 1.67
N THR A 110 11.00 -15.08 2.73
CA THR A 110 10.88 -16.54 2.62
C THR A 110 9.49 -17.08 2.92
N SER A 111 8.61 -16.26 3.49
CA SER A 111 7.27 -16.66 3.90
C SER A 111 6.40 -16.98 2.68
N SER A 112 5.89 -18.22 2.62
CA SER A 112 4.91 -18.61 1.61
C SER A 112 3.61 -17.82 1.73
N GLU A 113 3.25 -17.35 2.92
CA GLU A 113 2.03 -16.57 3.13
C GLU A 113 2.16 -15.16 2.54
N TRP A 114 3.32 -14.53 2.65
CA TRP A 114 3.60 -13.26 1.96
C TRP A 114 3.73 -13.44 0.46
N GLN A 115 4.18 -14.60 -0.01
CA GLN A 115 4.13 -14.94 -1.42
C GLN A 115 2.68 -15.04 -1.94
N ASP A 116 1.74 -15.57 -1.14
CA ASP A 116 0.31 -15.55 -1.47
C ASP A 116 -0.22 -14.11 -1.53
N VAL A 117 0.11 -13.26 -0.54
CA VAL A 117 -0.28 -11.84 -0.53
C VAL A 117 0.18 -11.13 -1.80
N ARG A 118 1.43 -11.35 -2.22
CA ARG A 118 1.97 -10.79 -3.48
C ARG A 118 1.15 -11.22 -4.70
N GLN A 119 0.79 -12.49 -4.78
CA GLN A 119 -0.01 -13.03 -5.88
C GLN A 119 -1.44 -12.46 -5.88
N MET A 120 -2.06 -12.36 -4.71
CA MET A 120 -3.39 -11.77 -4.55
C MET A 120 -3.40 -10.29 -4.98
N ALA A 121 -2.42 -9.51 -4.51
CA ALA A 121 -2.27 -8.11 -4.89
C ALA A 121 -2.03 -7.94 -6.39
N LYS A 122 -1.19 -8.78 -6.99
CA LYS A 122 -0.96 -8.78 -8.45
C LYS A 122 -2.24 -9.07 -9.23
N ALA A 123 -2.98 -10.10 -8.84
CA ALA A 123 -4.25 -10.44 -9.48
C ALA A 123 -5.28 -9.29 -9.36
N ILE A 124 -5.33 -8.60 -8.21
CA ILE A 124 -6.17 -7.42 -8.04
C ILE A 124 -5.76 -6.32 -9.02
N LEU A 125 -4.46 -5.99 -9.13
CA LEU A 125 -3.97 -4.99 -10.07
C LEU A 125 -4.32 -5.31 -11.53
N GLU A 126 -4.26 -6.59 -11.93
CA GLU A 126 -4.72 -7.04 -13.25
C GLU A 126 -6.21 -6.76 -13.47
N THR A 127 -7.07 -7.03 -12.48
CA THR A 127 -8.51 -6.71 -12.61
C THR A 127 -8.79 -5.20 -12.69
N LEU A 128 -7.88 -4.37 -12.20
CA LEU A 128 -7.96 -2.92 -12.26
C LEU A 128 -7.34 -2.34 -13.54
N ASN A 129 -6.70 -3.16 -14.38
CA ASN A 129 -5.84 -2.74 -15.49
C ASN A 129 -4.68 -1.84 -15.04
N MET A 130 -4.12 -2.14 -13.86
CA MET A 130 -3.04 -1.37 -13.21
C MET A 130 -1.76 -2.21 -13.02
N GLN A 131 -1.62 -3.33 -13.72
CA GLN A 131 -0.48 -4.23 -13.59
C GLN A 131 0.83 -3.66 -14.16
N ASP A 132 0.75 -2.66 -15.04
CA ASP A 132 1.92 -2.00 -15.66
C ASP A 132 2.41 -0.80 -14.85
N PHE A 133 2.05 -0.68 -13.58
CA PHE A 133 2.49 0.41 -12.72
C PHE A 133 3.55 -0.06 -11.71
N THR A 134 4.49 0.82 -11.41
CA THR A 134 5.42 0.69 -10.31
C THR A 134 5.47 1.98 -9.48
N ILE A 135 6.15 1.93 -8.35
CA ILE A 135 6.36 3.08 -7.48
C ILE A 135 7.76 3.63 -7.69
N GLU A 136 7.84 4.93 -7.91
CA GLU A 136 9.05 5.70 -7.67
C GLU A 136 8.91 6.42 -6.33
N PHE A 137 9.98 6.48 -5.56
CA PHE A 137 9.98 7.16 -4.29
C PHE A 137 11.23 8.00 -4.07
N TYR A 138 11.06 9.06 -3.29
CA TYR A 138 12.13 9.92 -2.80
C TYR A 138 12.07 9.96 -1.29
N ARG A 139 13.21 9.66 -0.64
CA ARG A 139 13.32 9.61 0.81
C ARG A 139 14.23 10.73 1.33
N THR A 140 13.78 11.39 2.40
CA THR A 140 14.59 12.33 3.18
C THR A 140 14.63 11.87 4.62
N GLU A 141 15.85 11.80 5.16
CA GLU A 141 16.10 11.37 6.53
C GLU A 141 16.80 12.48 7.31
N LYS A 142 16.41 12.69 8.56
CA LYS A 142 17.11 13.58 9.49
C LYS A 142 17.68 12.78 10.64
N TYR A 143 18.93 13.09 10.96
CA TYR A 143 19.69 12.42 12.00
C TYR A 143 20.12 13.42 13.08
N GLU A 144 20.04 12.98 14.32
CA GLU A 144 20.67 13.63 15.47
C GLU A 144 22.02 12.98 15.77
N LYS A 145 23.03 13.78 16.11
CA LYS A 145 24.31 13.25 16.61
C LYS A 145 24.16 12.94 18.10
N THR A 146 24.48 11.70 18.46
CA THR A 146 24.49 11.22 19.85
C THR A 146 25.89 10.72 20.21
N ASN A 147 26.15 10.48 21.49
CA ASN A 147 27.40 9.88 21.97
C ASN A 147 27.63 8.44 21.43
N LYS A 148 26.60 7.80 20.87
CA LYS A 148 26.66 6.44 20.27
C LYS A 148 26.65 6.46 18.73
N GLY A 149 26.73 7.64 18.11
CA GLY A 149 26.66 7.81 16.65
C GLY A 149 25.44 8.59 16.18
N LYS A 150 25.07 8.45 14.91
CA LYS A 150 23.88 9.10 14.34
C LYS A 150 22.62 8.32 14.70
N ARG A 151 21.62 8.99 15.26
CA ARG A 151 20.29 8.45 15.53
C ARG A 151 19.32 9.06 14.52
N LEU A 152 18.58 8.24 13.79
CA LEU A 152 17.50 8.76 12.95
C LEU A 152 16.39 9.32 13.83
N ILE A 153 15.91 10.52 13.50
CA ILE A 153 14.83 11.20 14.23
C ILE A 153 13.61 11.47 13.35
N MET A 154 13.75 11.39 12.02
CA MET A 154 12.67 11.62 11.08
C MET A 154 12.98 10.95 9.75
N GLN A 155 12.01 10.22 9.21
CA GLN A 155 11.99 9.78 7.82
C GLN A 155 10.78 10.42 7.13
N THR A 156 10.95 10.88 5.90
CA THR A 156 9.86 11.30 5.02
C THR A 156 10.03 10.61 3.69
N THR A 157 9.03 9.85 3.27
CA THR A 157 8.99 9.19 1.96
C THR A 157 7.90 9.86 1.12
N LYS A 158 8.24 10.25 -0.11
CA LYS A 158 7.27 10.68 -1.12
C LYS A 158 7.21 9.63 -2.21
N THR A 159 6.02 9.18 -2.56
CA THR A 159 5.80 8.12 -3.55
C THR A 159 4.97 8.64 -4.72
N ARG A 160 5.25 8.15 -5.92
CA ARG A 160 4.42 8.36 -7.12
C ARG A 160 4.30 7.08 -7.92
N LEU A 161 3.13 6.89 -8.53
CA LEU A 161 2.93 5.82 -9.51
C LEU A 161 3.54 6.25 -10.85
N ILE A 162 4.29 5.34 -11.47
CA ILE A 162 4.81 5.49 -12.82
C ILE A 162 4.46 4.25 -13.63
N LYS A 163 4.30 4.41 -14.93
CA LYS A 163 4.03 3.28 -15.84
C LYS A 163 5.35 2.66 -16.31
N THR A 164 5.42 1.34 -16.33
CA THR A 164 6.56 0.55 -16.83
C THR A 164 6.39 0.14 -18.27
#